data_AF-A0A086MKL8-F1
#
_entry.id   AF-A0A086MKL8-F1
#
_cell.length_a   1.000
_cell.length_b   1.000
_cell.length_c   1.000
_cell.angle_alpha   90.00
_cell.angle_beta   90.00
_cell.angle_gamma   90.00
#
_symmetry.space_group_name_H-M   'P 1'
#
loop_
_entity.id
_entity.type
_entity.pdbx_description
1 polymer ?
#
loop_
_entity_poly.entity_id
_entity_poly.type
_entity_poly.pdbx_seq_one_letter_code
_entity_poly.pdbx_strand_id
1 'polypeptide(L)'
;MEGWFSLLTRRCLQRGTFVSTDSLKAAIQAYIDRTNRDPKPFVWTKSAEEILASVKRFCQRTLNSPTSAGDNHAFTACRYLEGRPRSVSG
;
A
#
# COMPACT_ATOMS: atom_id res chain seq x y z
N MET A 1 0.89 -9.12 -3.65
CA MET A 1 0.81 -8.78 -2.21
C MET A 1 -0.66 -8.85 -1.81
N GLU A 2 -1.01 -9.57 -0.74
CA GLU A 2 -2.36 -9.54 -0.19
C GLU A 2 -2.33 -8.66 1.06
N GLY A 3 -2.81 -7.41 0.94
CA GLY A 3 -2.77 -6.44 2.04
C GLY A 3 -3.84 -6.71 3.10
N TRP A 4 -3.73 -6.03 4.25
CA TRP A 4 -4.74 -6.06 5.32
C TRP A 4 -6.14 -5.71 4.78
N PHE A 5 -6.24 -4.70 3.91
CA PHE A 5 -7.49 -4.31 3.25
C PHE A 5 -8.04 -5.38 2.31
N SER A 6 -7.16 -6.05 1.53
CA SER A 6 -7.58 -7.17 0.67
C SER A 6 -8.19 -8.31 1.49
N LEU A 7 -7.62 -8.58 2.67
CA LEU A 7 -8.13 -9.59 3.62
C LEU A 7 -9.46 -9.17 4.25
N LEU A 8 -9.59 -7.91 4.69
CA LEU A 8 -10.85 -7.34 5.20
C LEU A 8 -11.96 -7.50 4.15
N THR A 9 -11.69 -7.12 2.90
CA THR A 9 -12.69 -7.21 1.82
C THR A 9 -13.13 -8.65 1.58
N ARG A 10 -12.19 -9.60 1.44
CA ARG A 10 -12.53 -11.00 1.15
C ARG A 10 -13.21 -11.72 2.32
N ARG A 11 -12.85 -11.40 3.57
CA ARG A 11 -13.32 -12.13 4.76
C ARG A 11 -14.54 -11.49 5.42
N CYS A 12 -14.63 -10.16 5.42
CA CYS A 12 -15.70 -9.43 6.09
C CYS A 12 -16.74 -8.89 5.10
N LEU A 13 -16.30 -8.23 4.03
CA LEU A 13 -17.23 -7.50 3.15
C LEU A 13 -17.90 -8.41 2.11
N GLN A 14 -17.15 -9.30 1.45
CA GLN A 14 -17.69 -10.19 0.41
C GLN A 14 -18.50 -11.37 0.95
N ARG A 15 -18.30 -11.73 2.22
CA ARG A 15 -19.00 -12.84 2.87
C ARG A 15 -20.11 -12.39 3.82
N GLY A 16 -20.17 -11.10 4.13
CA GLY A 16 -21.17 -10.54 5.04
C GLY A 16 -22.40 -10.03 4.27
N THR A 17 -23.58 -10.34 4.78
CA THR A 17 -24.83 -9.70 4.34
C THR A 17 -25.22 -8.70 5.42
N PHE A 18 -25.26 -7.42 5.07
CA PHE A 18 -25.53 -6.32 6.00
C PHE A 18 -26.88 -5.70 5.69
N VAL A 19 -27.78 -5.70 6.67
CA VAL A 19 -29.14 -5.16 6.53
C VAL A 19 -29.15 -3.63 6.70
N SER A 20 -28.10 -3.07 7.30
CA SER A 20 -27.98 -1.63 7.54
C SER A 20 -26.52 -1.19 7.63
N THR A 21 -26.26 0.08 7.36
CA THR A 21 -24.90 0.66 7.45
C THR A 21 -24.31 0.56 8.85
N ASP A 22 -25.14 0.62 9.89
CA ASP A 22 -24.69 0.42 11.27
C ASP A 22 -24.14 -1.00 11.50
N SER A 23 -24.83 -2.02 10.98
CA SER A 23 -24.38 -3.42 11.05
C SER A 23 -23.07 -3.65 10.29
N LEU A 24 -22.86 -2.96 9.16
CA LEU A 24 -21.60 -2.97 8.42
C LEU A 24 -20.47 -2.35 9.24
N LYS A 25 -20.72 -1.19 9.86
CA LYS A 25 -19.74 -0.49 10.69
C LYS A 25 -19.33 -1.34 11.89
N ALA A 26 -20.29 -1.98 12.56
CA ALA A 26 -20.03 -2.89 13.66
C ALA A 26 -19.16 -4.09 13.23
N ALA A 27 -19.43 -4.69 12.06
CA ALA A 27 -18.65 -5.80 11.54
C ALA A 27 -17.21 -5.40 11.20
N ILE A 28 -17.00 -4.22 10.60
CA ILE A 28 -15.67 -3.68 10.32
C ILE A 28 -14.91 -3.44 11.63
N GLN A 29 -15.57 -2.82 12.62
CA GLN A 29 -14.95 -2.54 13.92
C GLN A 29 -14.53 -3.83 14.63
N ALA A 30 -15.41 -4.84 14.65
CA ALA A 30 -15.09 -6.15 15.21
C ALA A 30 -13.92 -6.83 14.49
N TYR A 31 -13.80 -6.65 13.17
CA TYR A 31 -12.67 -7.17 12.40
C TYR A 31 -11.36 -6.47 12.76
N ILE A 32 -11.39 -5.13 12.93
CA ILE A 32 -10.25 -4.34 13.40
C ILE A 32 -9.81 -4.81 14.78
N ASP A 33 -10.72 -4.91 15.74
CA ASP A 33 -10.41 -5.30 17.12
C ASP A 33 -9.84 -6.72 17.19
N ARG A 34 -10.38 -7.65 16.39
CA ARG A 34 -9.83 -9.00 16.26
C ARG A 34 -8.42 -9.00 15.68
N THR A 35 -8.17 -8.18 14.66
CA THR A 35 -6.87 -8.16 13.99
C THR A 35 -5.81 -7.43 14.81
N ASN A 36 -6.21 -6.41 15.59
CA ASN A 36 -5.32 -5.70 16.49
C ASN A 36 -4.97 -6.51 17.76
N ARG A 37 -5.78 -7.51 18.12
CA ARG A 37 -5.51 -8.42 19.25
C ARG A 37 -4.32 -9.36 18.99
N ASP A 38 -4.13 -9.79 17.76
CA ASP A 38 -2.97 -10.56 17.30
C ASP A 38 -2.37 -9.86 16.07
N PRO A 39 -1.67 -8.73 16.28
CA PRO A 39 -1.20 -7.94 15.17
C PRO A 39 -0.06 -8.69 14.50
N LYS A 40 -0.27 -9.15 13.25
CA LYS A 40 0.85 -9.55 12.40
C LYS A 40 1.66 -8.30 12.07
N PRO A 41 2.90 -8.17 12.57
CA PRO A 41 3.69 -6.99 12.31
C PRO A 41 3.93 -6.90 10.80
N PHE A 42 3.54 -5.78 10.21
CA PHE A 42 3.99 -5.45 8.88
C PHE A 42 5.47 -5.07 8.99
N VAL A 43 6.34 -6.01 8.60
CA VAL A 43 7.78 -5.75 8.59
C VAL A 43 8.08 -4.85 7.41
N TRP A 44 8.38 -3.58 7.70
CA TRP A 44 8.98 -2.68 6.73
C TRP A 44 10.32 -3.27 6.34
N THR A 45 10.40 -3.79 5.11
CA THR A 45 11.60 -4.46 4.59
C THR A 45 12.71 -3.45 4.27
N LYS A 46 12.39 -2.16 4.34
CA LYS A 46 13.30 -1.05 4.11
C LYS A 46 13.36 -0.18 5.34
N SER A 47 14.57 0.24 5.67
CA SER A 47 14.82 1.21 6.73
C SER A 47 14.20 2.56 6.35
N ALA A 48 13.86 3.38 7.34
CA ALA A 48 13.34 4.73 7.10
C ALA A 48 14.26 5.54 6.17
N GLU A 49 15.57 5.41 6.35
CA GLU A 49 16.59 6.07 5.51
C GLU A 49 16.51 5.64 4.03
N GLU A 50 16.25 4.36 3.77
CA GLU A 50 16.11 3.85 2.41
C GLU A 50 14.84 4.33 1.73
N ILE A 51 13.76 4.51 2.50
CA ILE A 51 12.50 5.09 2.03
C ILE A 51 12.74 6.56 1.67
N LEU A 52 13.34 7.34 2.57
CA LEU A 52 13.64 8.75 2.34
C LEU A 52 14.60 8.95 1.16
N ALA A 53 15.64 8.13 1.04
CA ALA A 53 16.55 8.16 -0.09
C ALA A 53 15.85 7.83 -1.42
N SER A 54 14.91 6.88 -1.41
CA SER A 54 14.09 6.54 -2.58
C SER A 54 13.20 7.72 -3.00
N VAL A 55 12.55 8.37 -2.04
CA VAL A 55 11.72 9.57 -2.29
C VAL A 55 12.57 10.72 -2.83
N LYS A 56 13.73 11.00 -2.20
CA LYS A 56 14.66 12.04 -2.66
C LYS A 56 15.10 11.82 -4.11
N ARG A 57 15.51 10.59 -4.46
CA ARG A 57 15.90 10.22 -5.83
C ARG A 57 14.74 10.33 -6.83
N PHE A 58 13.52 10.03 -6.40
CA PHE A 58 12.33 10.22 -7.23
C PHE A 58 12.08 11.70 -7.50
N CYS A 59 11.99 12.52 -6.46
CA CYS A 59 11.81 13.97 -6.57
C CYS A 59 12.87 14.62 -7.45
N GLN A 60 14.14 14.24 -7.30
CA GLN A 60 15.24 14.75 -8.14
C GLN A 60 15.05 14.41 -9.62
N ARG A 61 14.58 13.20 -9.98
CA ARG A 61 14.31 12.86 -11.38
C ARG A 61 13.12 13.63 -11.95
N THR A 62 12.05 13.78 -11.16
CA THR A 62 10.85 14.50 -11.59
C THR A 62 11.11 16.00 -11.75
N LEU A 63 11.95 16.58 -10.91
CA LEU A 63 12.30 18.00 -10.99
C LEU A 63 13.33 18.30 -12.09
N ASN A 64 14.21 17.34 -12.41
CA ASN A 64 15.22 17.50 -13.46
C ASN A 64 14.81 16.95 -14.84
N SER A 65 13.57 16.44 -14.99
CA SER A 65 13.06 16.13 -16.33
C SER A 65 12.74 17.46 -17.04
N PRO A 66 13.32 17.75 -18.21
CA PRO A 66 12.94 18.94 -18.96
C PRO A 66 11.47 18.77 -19.31
N THR A 67 10.61 19.62 -18.73
CA THR A 67 9.22 19.77 -19.13
C THR A 67 9.20 20.24 -20.58
N SER A 68 9.18 19.31 -21.53
CA SER A 68 8.51 19.56 -22.79
C SER A 68 7.02 19.55 -22.50
N ALA A 69 6.39 20.66 -22.83
CA ALA A 69 5.02 20.99 -22.47
C ALA A 69 4.04 19.86 -22.79
N GLY A 70 3.24 19.50 -21.78
CA GLY A 70 2.09 18.61 -21.88
C GLY A 70 2.47 17.14 -21.74
N ASP A 71 2.28 16.57 -20.55
CA ASP A 71 1.64 15.25 -20.39
C ASP A 71 1.48 14.89 -18.90
N ASN A 72 0.35 14.25 -18.59
CA ASN A 72 -0.20 14.01 -17.26
C ASN A 72 0.72 13.19 -16.33
N HIS A 73 1.32 13.85 -15.33
CA HIS A 73 2.24 13.29 -14.32
C HIS A 73 1.65 12.27 -13.31
N ALA A 74 0.38 11.87 -13.45
CA ALA A 74 -0.28 11.06 -12.42
C ALA A 74 0.00 9.55 -12.50
N PHE A 75 0.48 9.01 -13.63
CA PHE A 75 0.51 7.55 -13.84
C PHE A 75 1.86 6.87 -13.53
N THR A 76 2.98 7.60 -13.49
CA THR A 76 4.32 6.98 -13.36
C THR A 76 4.69 6.59 -11.92
N ALA A 77 3.97 7.09 -10.91
CA ALA A 77 4.27 6.82 -9.50
C ALA A 77 4.11 5.34 -9.10
N CYS A 78 3.17 4.60 -9.70
CA CYS A 78 2.88 3.22 -9.30
C CYS A 78 3.95 2.19 -9.70
N ARG A 79 4.78 2.44 -10.72
CA ARG A 79 5.71 1.40 -11.24
C ARG A 79 7.01 1.27 -10.43
N TYR A 80 7.37 2.29 -9.63
CA TYR A 80 8.70 2.34 -9.00
C TYR A 80 8.84 1.45 -7.76
N LEU A 81 7.74 1.14 -7.07
CA LEU A 81 7.77 0.36 -5.83
C LEU A 81 7.64 -1.17 -6.04
N GLU A 82 7.19 -1.63 -7.21
CA GLU A 82 6.92 -3.06 -7.44
C GLU A 82 7.97 -3.82 -8.28
N GLY A 83 9.07 -3.20 -8.70
CA GLY A 83 9.90 -3.75 -9.80
C GLY A 83 11.42 -3.81 -9.60
N ARG A 84 11.94 -4.30 -8.48
CA ARG A 84 13.38 -4.69 -8.42
C ARG A 84 13.54 -6.21 -8.35
N PRO A 85 14.16 -6.86 -9.36
CA PRO A 85 14.53 -8.26 -9.26
C PRO A 85 15.61 -8.43 -8.18
N ARG A 86 15.44 -9.48 -7.38
CA ARG A 86 16.33 -9.88 -6.29
C ARG A 86 17.65 -10.36 -6.91
N SER A 87 18.71 -9.56 -6.84
CA SER A 87 20.06 -10.04 -7.15
C SER A 87 20.48 -11.00 -6.04
N VAL A 88 20.45 -12.29 -6.31
CA VAL A 88 21.16 -13.31 -5.55
C VAL A 88 22.62 -13.24 -6.00
N SER A 89 23.50 -12.79 -5.12
CA SER A 89 24.95 -12.91 -5.30
C SER A 89 25.35 -14.36 -5.06
N GLY A 90 25.97 -14.97 -6.07
CA GLY A 90 26.85 -16.13 -5.95
C GLY A 90 28.27 -15.70 -6.29
#